data_AF-A0A1V3MSY2-F1
#
_entry.id   AF-A0A1V3MSY2-F1
#
_cell.length_a   1.000
_cell.length_b   1.000
_cell.length_c   1.000
_cell.angle_alpha   90.00
_cell.angle_beta   90.00
_cell.angle_gamma   90.00
#
_symmetry.space_group_name_H-M   'P 1'
#
loop_
_entity.id
_entity.type
_entity.pdbx_description
1 polymer ?
#
loop_
_entity_poly.entity_id
_entity_poly.type
_entity_poly.pdbx_seq_one_letter_code
_entity_poly.pdbx_strand_id
1 'polypeptide(L)'
;MLFLFLYLHRIINYEMKRIILIISLLTFALQGFSQQNFDHIDEPEYIGEAVYVKNDGISLPLEKQSVQIKSKANASMYIIGIGKVKSKMVIKGATSPVVIPSNEPVTFIVKSFDNKSDPLSIVSVVKFETTKKERKFQIAEVGTFSGGSTGNEDFVAYQAKKFKDSSYKLSINRMEHGEYGILVSNPNALNNSNTIIACFSVQ
;
A
#
# COMPACT_ATOMS: atom_id res chain seq x y z
N MET A 1 -66.13 9.79 -28.15
CA MET A 1 -65.18 10.85 -27.71
C MET A 1 -64.44 10.49 -26.42
N LEU A 2 -65.12 10.05 -25.35
CA LEU A 2 -64.51 9.68 -24.05
C LEU A 2 -63.49 8.51 -24.13
N PHE A 3 -63.78 7.47 -24.92
CA PHE A 3 -62.88 6.31 -25.08
C PHE A 3 -61.55 6.67 -25.76
N LEU A 4 -61.58 7.60 -26.72
CA LEU A 4 -60.38 8.06 -27.41
C LEU A 4 -59.48 8.85 -26.44
N PHE A 5 -60.08 9.68 -25.59
CA PHE A 5 -59.39 10.45 -24.56
C PHE A 5 -58.72 9.56 -23.50
N LEU A 6 -59.43 8.54 -23.01
CA LEU A 6 -58.86 7.57 -22.07
C LEU A 6 -57.73 6.72 -22.69
N TYR A 7 -57.85 6.39 -23.98
CA TYR A 7 -56.82 5.67 -24.72
C TYR A 7 -55.56 6.50 -24.93
N LEU A 8 -55.70 7.76 -25.35
CA LEU A 8 -54.60 8.74 -25.46
C LEU A 8 -53.92 8.97 -24.10
N HIS A 9 -54.69 9.15 -23.03
CA HIS A 9 -54.14 9.32 -21.68
C HIS A 9 -53.35 8.09 -21.21
N ARG A 10 -53.83 6.89 -21.54
CA ARG A 10 -53.15 5.63 -21.20
C ARG A 10 -51.86 5.43 -22.01
N ILE A 11 -51.83 5.82 -23.28
CA ILE A 11 -50.60 5.81 -24.11
C ILE A 11 -49.57 6.78 -23.56
N ILE A 12 -49.97 8.02 -23.28
CA ILE A 12 -49.07 9.04 -22.72
C ILE A 12 -48.46 8.58 -21.40
N ASN A 13 -49.27 7.99 -20.51
CA ASN A 13 -48.77 7.45 -19.24
C ASN A 13 -47.83 6.25 -19.42
N TYR A 14 -48.03 5.43 -20.44
CA TYR A 14 -47.15 4.30 -20.73
C TYR A 14 -45.78 4.77 -21.26
N GLU A 15 -45.78 5.73 -22.19
CA GLU A 15 -44.56 6.34 -22.72
C GLU A 15 -43.79 7.10 -21.63
N MET A 16 -44.47 7.86 -20.76
CA MET A 16 -43.82 8.54 -19.64
C MET A 16 -43.17 7.55 -18.66
N LYS A 17 -43.82 6.43 -18.35
CA LYS A 17 -43.23 5.39 -17.48
C LYS A 17 -42.01 4.73 -18.09
N ARG A 18 -42.01 4.49 -19.41
CA ARG A 18 -40.84 3.98 -20.15
C ARG A 18 -39.68 4.97 -20.14
N ILE A 19 -39.96 6.25 -20.37
CA ILE A 19 -38.95 7.31 -20.31
C ILE A 19 -38.34 7.40 -18.91
N ILE A 20 -39.15 7.36 -17.86
CA ILE A 20 -38.68 7.38 -16.46
C ILE A 20 -37.79 6.16 -16.18
N LEU A 21 -38.17 4.97 -16.65
CA LEU A 21 -37.36 3.75 -16.49
C LEU A 21 -36.00 3.87 -17.17
N ILE A 22 -35.97 4.37 -18.42
CA ILE A 22 -34.74 4.56 -19.19
C ILE A 22 -33.82 5.59 -18.50
N ILE A 23 -34.38 6.71 -18.02
CA ILE A 23 -33.62 7.73 -17.28
C ILE A 23 -33.03 7.12 -16.00
N SER A 24 -33.79 6.31 -15.24
CA SER A 24 -33.27 5.67 -14.03
C SER A 24 -32.10 4.72 -14.32
N LEU A 25 -32.19 3.95 -15.41
CA LEU A 25 -31.16 3.02 -15.85
C LEU A 25 -29.89 3.77 -16.28
N LEU A 26 -30.05 4.91 -16.96
CA LEU A 26 -28.95 5.78 -17.38
C LEU A 26 -28.24 6.42 -16.17
N THR A 27 -29.00 6.85 -15.16
CA THR A 27 -28.43 7.44 -13.93
C THR A 27 -27.67 6.42 -13.09
N PHE A 28 -28.09 5.15 -13.08
CA PHE A 28 -27.41 4.08 -12.35
C PHE A 28 -26.07 3.70 -13.02
N ALA A 29 -25.99 3.76 -14.36
CA ALA A 29 -24.76 3.50 -15.11
C ALA A 29 -23.67 4.58 -14.90
N LEU A 30 -24.05 5.80 -14.51
CA LEU A 30 -23.13 6.91 -14.23
C LEU A 30 -22.57 6.92 -12.80
N GLN A 31 -23.06 6.06 -11.90
CA GLN A 31 -22.57 5.96 -10.53
C GLN A 31 -21.30 5.10 -10.39
N GLY A 32 -20.76 4.58 -11.50
CA GLY A 32 -19.52 3.81 -11.52
C GLY A 32 -18.30 4.72 -11.62
N PHE A 33 -17.41 4.61 -10.62
CA PHE A 33 -16.10 5.25 -10.48
C PHE A 33 -16.12 6.71 -10.06
N SER A 34 -16.16 6.94 -8.74
CA SER A 34 -15.55 8.15 -8.18
C SER A 34 -14.06 8.14 -8.54
N GLN A 35 -13.66 8.96 -9.51
CA GLN A 35 -12.25 9.26 -9.73
C GLN A 35 -11.78 10.15 -8.59
N GLN A 36 -11.05 9.56 -7.66
CA GLN A 36 -10.35 10.32 -6.63
C GLN A 36 -9.38 11.28 -7.32
N ASN A 37 -9.59 12.58 -7.14
CA ASN A 37 -8.69 13.61 -7.69
C ASN A 37 -7.42 13.67 -6.81
N PHE A 38 -6.25 13.59 -7.43
CA PHE A 38 -4.95 13.62 -6.76
C PHE A 38 -4.17 14.93 -7.03
N ASP A 39 -4.74 15.88 -7.76
CA ASP A 39 -4.04 17.11 -8.16
C ASP A 39 -3.57 17.93 -6.95
N HIS A 40 -4.38 17.95 -5.88
CA HIS A 40 -4.13 18.68 -4.63
C HIS A 40 -3.30 17.89 -3.60
N ILE A 41 -2.89 16.65 -3.89
CA ILE A 41 -2.07 15.85 -2.96
C ILE A 41 -0.60 16.20 -3.16
N ASP A 42 0.04 16.79 -2.17
CA ASP A 42 1.47 17.09 -2.21
C ASP A 42 2.36 15.85 -2.09
N GLU A 43 3.55 15.92 -2.69
CA GLU A 43 4.57 14.90 -2.51
C GLU A 43 5.13 14.98 -1.08
N PRO A 44 5.46 13.84 -0.45
CA PRO A 44 6.21 13.87 0.81
C PRO A 44 7.55 14.59 0.63
N GLU A 45 8.05 15.18 1.72
CA GLU A 45 9.22 16.06 1.69
C GLU A 45 10.52 15.26 1.50
N TYR A 46 10.68 14.15 2.22
CA TYR A 46 11.92 13.38 2.23
C TYR A 46 11.79 11.97 1.64
N ILE A 47 12.87 11.48 1.03
CA ILE A 47 12.95 10.12 0.48
C ILE A 47 12.65 9.10 1.58
N GLY A 48 11.82 8.10 1.24
CA GLY A 48 11.39 7.07 2.16
C GLY A 48 10.19 7.47 3.03
N GLU A 49 9.75 8.72 2.97
CA GLU A 49 8.44 9.10 3.52
C GLU A 49 7.31 8.70 2.57
N ALA A 50 6.17 8.42 3.18
CA ALA A 50 4.96 8.09 2.46
C ALA A 50 3.76 8.70 3.18
N VAL A 51 2.72 8.98 2.39
CA VAL A 51 1.40 9.38 2.89
C VAL A 51 0.36 8.36 2.41
N TYR A 52 -0.56 7.99 3.29
CA TYR A 52 -1.80 7.30 2.93
C TYR A 52 -2.80 8.32 2.41
N VAL A 53 -3.44 8.05 1.27
CA VAL A 53 -4.50 8.90 0.72
C VAL A 53 -5.84 8.25 1.01
N LYS A 54 -6.63 8.90 1.87
CA LYS A 54 -7.99 8.48 2.23
C LYS A 54 -8.94 8.65 1.05
N ASN A 55 -10.09 7.97 1.10
CA ASN A 55 -11.11 8.04 0.05
C ASN A 55 -11.69 9.46 -0.16
N ASP A 56 -11.65 10.30 0.87
CA ASP A 56 -12.04 11.71 0.82
C ASP A 56 -11.00 12.63 0.13
N GLY A 57 -9.87 12.07 -0.30
CA GLY A 57 -8.78 12.83 -0.91
C GLY A 57 -7.91 13.58 0.10
N ILE A 58 -7.96 13.25 1.39
CA ILE A 58 -7.05 13.78 2.40
C ILE A 58 -5.84 12.85 2.54
N SER A 59 -4.63 13.43 2.56
CA SER A 59 -3.40 12.69 2.85
C SER A 59 -3.11 12.62 4.36
N LEU A 60 -2.62 11.46 4.81
CA LEU A 60 -2.19 11.21 6.18
C LEU A 60 -0.75 10.68 6.15
N PRO A 61 0.25 11.40 6.73
CA PRO A 61 1.62 10.92 6.78
C PRO A 61 1.74 9.62 7.59
N LEU A 62 2.52 8.69 7.06
CA LEU A 62 2.83 7.42 7.73
C LEU A 62 3.87 7.63 8.83
N GLU A 63 3.94 6.67 9.77
CA GLU A 63 4.90 6.72 10.87
C GLU A 63 6.33 6.50 10.34
N LYS A 64 7.15 7.55 10.39
CA LYS A 64 8.57 7.46 10.00
C LYS A 64 9.40 6.80 11.10
N GLN A 65 10.02 5.67 10.78
CA GLN A 65 10.91 4.94 11.70
C GLN A 65 12.29 4.72 11.08
N SER A 66 13.33 4.80 11.92
CA SER A 66 14.67 4.34 11.55
C SER A 66 14.84 2.91 12.03
N VAL A 67 15.34 2.04 11.16
CA VAL A 67 15.39 0.60 11.43
C VAL A 67 16.78 0.14 11.83
N GLN A 68 16.81 -0.84 12.74
CA GLN A 68 18.05 -1.53 13.11
C GLN A 68 18.09 -2.87 12.39
N ILE A 69 19.16 -3.12 11.64
CA ILE A 69 19.43 -4.45 11.07
C ILE A 69 20.16 -5.27 12.14
N LYS A 70 19.55 -6.38 12.56
CA LYS A 70 20.14 -7.33 13.50
C LYS A 70 20.39 -8.66 12.82
N SER A 71 21.65 -9.07 12.78
CA SER A 71 22.06 -10.38 12.28
C SER A 71 22.33 -11.32 13.44
N LYS A 72 21.73 -12.51 13.43
CA LYS A 72 21.94 -13.55 14.43
C LYS A 72 22.34 -14.84 13.76
N ALA A 73 23.48 -15.40 14.15
CA ALA A 73 23.85 -16.75 13.78
C ALA A 73 23.22 -17.75 14.74
N ASN A 74 22.84 -18.92 14.22
CA ASN A 74 22.37 -20.03 15.05
C ASN A 74 23.52 -20.62 15.88
N ALA A 75 23.18 -21.31 16.98
CA ALA A 75 24.17 -21.82 17.93
C ALA A 75 25.21 -22.76 17.28
N SER A 76 24.79 -23.56 16.29
CA SER A 76 25.70 -24.47 15.58
C SER A 76 26.80 -23.74 14.81
N MET A 77 26.55 -22.51 14.31
CA MET A 77 27.59 -21.71 13.67
C MET A 77 28.73 -21.39 14.64
N TYR A 78 28.39 -21.07 15.90
CA TYR A 78 29.39 -20.72 16.91
C TYR A 78 30.11 -21.95 17.47
N ILE A 79 29.46 -23.10 17.52
CA ILE A 79 30.02 -24.31 18.14
C ILE A 79 30.85 -25.12 17.12
N ILE A 80 30.29 -25.36 15.94
CA ILE A 80 30.86 -26.28 14.93
C ILE A 80 31.18 -25.60 13.59
N GLY A 81 31.03 -24.28 13.47
CA GLY A 81 31.28 -23.55 12.23
C GLY A 81 30.27 -23.78 11.10
N ILE A 82 29.25 -24.61 11.35
CA ILE A 82 28.19 -24.94 10.39
C ILE A 82 26.88 -24.37 10.91
N GLY A 83 26.22 -23.53 10.11
CA GLY A 83 24.98 -22.95 10.55
C GLY A 83 24.32 -22.00 9.56
N LYS A 84 23.41 -21.21 10.09
CA LYS A 84 22.61 -20.22 9.38
C LYS A 84 22.66 -18.89 10.11
N VAL A 85 22.86 -17.82 9.35
CA VAL A 85 22.77 -16.44 9.82
C VAL A 85 21.47 -15.86 9.29
N LYS A 86 20.61 -15.38 10.19
CA LYS A 86 19.38 -14.69 9.84
C LYS A 86 19.53 -13.20 10.13
N SER A 87 19.28 -12.38 9.13
CA SER A 87 19.27 -10.91 9.22
C SER A 87 17.83 -10.43 9.25
N LYS A 88 17.47 -9.70 10.33
CA LYS A 88 16.14 -9.12 10.50
C LYS A 88 16.23 -7.60 10.67
N MET A 89 15.33 -6.90 10.00
CA MET A 89 14.96 -5.53 10.33
C MET A 89 14.16 -5.54 11.63
N VAL A 90 14.50 -4.65 12.57
CA VAL A 90 13.77 -4.52 13.84
C VAL A 90 13.39 -3.07 14.09
N ILE A 91 12.10 -2.87 14.36
CA ILE A 91 11.48 -1.60 14.69
C ILE A 91 10.93 -1.70 16.10
N LYS A 92 11.18 -0.68 16.93
CA LYS A 92 10.63 -0.61 18.29
C LYS A 92 9.14 -0.24 18.24
N GLY A 93 8.39 -0.76 19.20
CA GLY A 93 6.94 -0.60 19.25
C GLY A 93 6.23 -1.74 18.53
N ALA A 94 5.14 -2.21 19.13
CA ALA A 94 4.34 -3.33 18.62
C ALA A 94 3.40 -2.92 17.48
N THR A 95 3.01 -1.65 17.44
CA THR A 95 1.93 -1.13 16.58
C THR A 95 2.25 0.28 16.12
N SER A 96 1.91 0.62 14.88
CA SER A 96 1.97 1.99 14.37
C SER A 96 0.82 2.83 14.93
N PRO A 97 1.04 4.14 15.22
CA PRO A 97 -0.08 5.02 15.54
C PRO A 97 -0.95 5.34 14.31
N VAL A 98 -0.47 5.05 13.09
CA VAL A 98 -1.20 5.31 11.85
C VAL A 98 -2.03 4.09 11.47
N VAL A 99 -3.35 4.19 11.65
CA VAL A 99 -4.30 3.11 11.39
C VAL A 99 -5.03 3.35 10.08
N ILE A 100 -5.04 2.33 9.23
CA ILE A 100 -5.70 2.30 7.92
C ILE A 100 -6.80 1.23 7.95
N PRO A 101 -8.01 1.52 7.43
CA PRO A 101 -9.09 0.55 7.39
C PRO A 101 -8.75 -0.66 6.53
N SER A 102 -9.07 -1.85 7.04
CA SER A 102 -8.99 -3.12 6.33
C SER A 102 -10.07 -3.26 5.26
N ASN A 103 -9.85 -4.18 4.33
CA ASN A 103 -10.81 -4.56 3.27
C ASN A 103 -11.21 -3.48 2.26
N GLU A 104 -10.57 -2.31 2.28
CA GLU A 104 -10.69 -1.29 1.24
C GLU A 104 -9.40 -1.21 0.40
N PRO A 105 -9.50 -0.80 -0.88
CA PRO A 105 -8.32 -0.45 -1.65
C PRO A 105 -7.58 0.72 -0.99
N VAL A 106 -6.27 0.57 -0.79
CA VAL A 106 -5.44 1.61 -0.18
C VAL A 106 -4.52 2.23 -1.22
N THR A 107 -4.34 3.55 -1.12
CA THR A 107 -3.45 4.30 -1.98
C THR A 107 -2.39 5.01 -1.15
N PHE A 108 -1.14 4.94 -1.59
CA PHE A 108 -0.02 5.65 -0.98
C PHE A 108 0.67 6.54 -2.01
N ILE A 109 1.14 7.70 -1.57
CA ILE A 109 2.16 8.47 -2.30
C ILE A 109 3.48 8.30 -1.57
N VAL A 110 4.47 7.77 -2.26
CA VAL A 110 5.77 7.41 -1.70
C VAL A 110 6.85 8.25 -2.37
N LYS A 111 7.61 8.98 -1.55
CA LYS A 111 8.71 9.82 -2.04
C LYS A 111 9.94 8.97 -2.36
N SER A 112 10.43 9.13 -3.57
CA SER A 112 11.64 8.50 -4.09
C SER A 112 12.72 9.55 -4.38
N PHE A 113 13.90 9.10 -4.78
CA PHE A 113 14.96 9.96 -5.29
C PHE A 113 14.57 10.61 -6.62
N ASP A 114 13.98 9.83 -7.52
CA ASP A 114 13.40 10.26 -8.78
C ASP A 114 12.21 9.36 -9.17
N ASN A 115 11.58 9.66 -10.31
CA ASN A 115 10.52 8.86 -10.91
C ASN A 115 10.99 8.09 -12.17
N LYS A 116 12.29 7.78 -12.29
CA LYS A 116 12.91 7.16 -13.48
C LYS A 116 12.99 5.65 -13.37
N SER A 117 13.28 5.13 -12.19
CA SER A 117 13.37 3.68 -11.95
C SER A 117 11.99 3.02 -11.95
N ASP A 118 11.98 1.70 -12.18
CA ASP A 118 10.77 0.91 -11.99
C ASP A 118 10.42 0.89 -10.49
N PRO A 119 9.21 1.33 -10.08
CA PRO A 119 8.80 1.33 -8.68
C PRO A 119 8.97 -0.04 -8.00
N LEU A 120 8.73 -1.15 -8.71
CA LEU A 120 8.87 -2.51 -8.17
C LEU A 120 10.32 -2.87 -7.82
N SER A 121 11.30 -2.20 -8.44
CA SER A 121 12.72 -2.43 -8.18
C SER A 121 13.26 -1.65 -6.97
N ILE A 122 12.55 -0.59 -6.54
CA ILE A 122 13.05 0.34 -5.52
C ILE A 122 12.10 0.52 -4.33
N VAL A 123 10.81 0.21 -4.46
CA VAL A 123 9.84 0.29 -3.37
C VAL A 123 9.39 -1.09 -2.97
N SER A 124 9.46 -1.39 -1.68
CA SER A 124 8.99 -2.65 -1.10
C SER A 124 7.93 -2.37 -0.04
N VAL A 125 6.78 -3.03 -0.15
CA VAL A 125 5.76 -3.04 0.90
C VAL A 125 5.87 -4.37 1.63
N VAL A 126 6.06 -4.34 2.94
CA VAL A 126 6.33 -5.53 3.76
C VAL A 126 5.32 -5.67 4.88
N LYS A 127 4.93 -6.90 5.18
CA LYS A 127 4.18 -7.26 6.39
C LYS A 127 5.18 -7.62 7.49
N PHE A 128 4.97 -7.08 8.69
CA PHE A 128 5.83 -7.38 9.83
C PHE A 128 5.35 -8.59 10.62
N GLU A 129 6.31 -9.36 11.14
CA GLU A 129 6.12 -10.20 12.31
C GLU A 129 6.07 -9.30 13.56
N THR A 130 4.96 -9.33 14.29
CA THR A 130 4.77 -8.50 15.48
C THR A 130 5.05 -9.28 16.76
N THR A 131 5.60 -8.58 17.74
CA THR A 131 5.76 -9.08 19.12
C THR A 131 5.26 -8.02 20.09
N LYS A 132 5.16 -8.34 21.38
CA LYS A 132 4.71 -7.39 22.42
C LYS A 132 5.51 -6.08 22.49
N LYS A 133 6.73 -6.02 21.92
CA LYS A 133 7.64 -4.87 22.04
C LYS A 133 8.18 -4.34 20.71
N GLU A 134 8.13 -5.14 19.65
CA GLU A 134 8.87 -4.90 18.41
C GLU A 134 8.11 -5.45 17.20
N ARG A 135 8.33 -4.81 16.04
CA ARG A 135 7.95 -5.29 14.70
C ARG A 135 9.20 -5.72 13.96
N LYS A 136 9.13 -6.83 13.21
CA LYS A 136 10.29 -7.47 12.57
C LYS A 136 9.99 -7.87 11.14
N PHE A 137 11.00 -7.79 10.28
CA PHE A 137 10.95 -8.29 8.91
C PHE A 137 12.25 -9.00 8.60
N GLN A 138 12.19 -10.21 8.03
CA GLN A 138 13.39 -10.96 7.67
C GLN A 138 13.91 -10.48 6.31
N ILE A 139 15.13 -9.92 6.29
CA ILE A 139 15.73 -9.38 5.07
C ILE A 139 16.49 -10.48 4.32
N ALA A 140 17.20 -11.35 5.05
CA ALA A 140 18.01 -12.41 4.45
C ALA A 140 18.29 -13.56 5.42
N GLU A 141 18.51 -14.75 4.88
CA GLU A 141 19.03 -15.92 5.57
C GLU A 141 20.18 -16.50 4.74
N VAL A 142 21.34 -16.73 5.35
CA VAL A 142 22.51 -17.33 4.68
C VAL A 142 22.92 -18.58 5.45
N GLY A 143 22.97 -19.72 4.77
CA GLY A 143 23.44 -20.98 5.35
C GLY A 143 24.79 -21.41 4.80
N THR A 144 25.61 -22.05 5.64
CA THR A 144 26.96 -22.55 5.29
C THR A 144 26.94 -23.47 4.06
N PHE A 145 25.85 -24.24 3.86
CA PHE A 145 25.72 -25.20 2.76
C PHE A 145 24.51 -24.95 1.83
N SER A 146 23.65 -23.98 2.16
CA SER A 146 22.39 -23.75 1.46
C SER A 146 22.33 -22.45 0.65
N GLY A 147 23.44 -21.71 0.55
CA GLY A 147 23.46 -20.40 -0.09
C GLY A 147 22.64 -19.35 0.68
N GLY A 148 22.41 -18.19 0.06
CA GLY A 148 21.59 -17.10 0.59
C GLY A 148 20.16 -17.13 0.05
N SER A 149 19.17 -16.82 0.89
CA SER A 149 17.78 -16.64 0.50
C SER A 149 17.17 -15.39 1.14
N THR A 150 16.18 -14.81 0.45
CA THR A 150 15.32 -13.73 0.93
C THR A 150 13.90 -14.27 1.06
N GLY A 151 13.22 -14.02 2.18
CA GLY A 151 11.85 -14.48 2.40
C GLY A 151 10.89 -13.64 1.58
N ASN A 152 10.37 -14.16 0.46
CA ASN A 152 9.44 -13.42 -0.40
C ASN A 152 8.00 -13.38 0.14
N GLU A 153 7.71 -14.18 1.17
CA GLU A 153 6.36 -14.43 1.69
C GLU A 153 5.74 -13.21 2.40
N ASP A 154 6.60 -12.31 2.87
CA ASP A 154 6.21 -11.14 3.65
C ASP A 154 6.05 -9.86 2.78
N PHE A 155 6.22 -9.94 1.46
CA PHE A 155 6.03 -8.81 0.55
C PHE A 155 4.57 -8.69 0.09
N VAL A 156 4.04 -7.47 0.12
CA VAL A 156 2.70 -7.16 -0.37
C VAL A 156 2.77 -6.71 -1.82
N ALA A 157 2.04 -7.40 -2.69
CA ALA A 157 1.91 -7.01 -4.08
C ALA A 157 1.13 -5.69 -4.24
N TYR A 158 1.60 -4.83 -5.13
CA TYR A 158 0.98 -3.54 -5.39
C TYR A 158 1.09 -3.17 -6.87
N GLN A 159 0.22 -2.27 -7.32
CA GLN A 159 0.36 -1.58 -8.59
C GLN A 159 0.97 -0.20 -8.33
N ALA A 160 1.85 0.27 -9.20
CA ALA A 160 2.44 1.60 -9.05
C ALA A 160 2.43 2.40 -10.35
N LYS A 161 2.32 3.72 -10.20
CA LYS A 161 2.44 4.70 -11.28
C LYS A 161 3.30 5.86 -10.81
N LYS A 162 3.94 6.56 -11.75
CA LYS A 162 4.62 7.82 -11.45
C LYS A 162 3.62 8.82 -10.86
N PHE A 163 4.07 9.60 -9.90
CA PHE A 163 3.29 10.66 -9.27
C PHE A 163 4.14 11.93 -9.18
N LYS A 164 3.70 12.98 -9.87
CA LYS A 164 4.40 14.27 -9.94
C LYS A 164 5.89 14.06 -10.29
N ASP A 165 6.80 14.75 -9.61
CA ASP A 165 8.19 14.88 -10.05
C ASP A 165 9.10 13.76 -9.53
N SER A 166 8.86 13.28 -8.32
CA SER A 166 9.83 12.42 -7.59
C SER A 166 9.17 11.37 -6.71
N SER A 167 7.90 11.06 -6.98
CA SER A 167 7.13 10.13 -6.16
C SER A 167 6.44 9.07 -7.01
N TYR A 168 5.97 8.02 -6.33
CA TYR A 168 5.14 6.99 -6.92
C TYR A 168 3.82 6.89 -6.17
N LYS A 169 2.74 6.71 -6.94
CA LYS A 169 1.43 6.34 -6.42
C LYS A 169 1.33 4.82 -6.40
N LEU A 170 1.24 4.25 -5.22
CA LEU A 170 1.03 2.82 -5.00
C LEU A 170 -0.45 2.57 -4.74
N SER A 171 -0.99 1.50 -5.31
CA SER A 171 -2.36 1.05 -5.13
C SER A 171 -2.36 -0.44 -4.76
N ILE A 172 -3.01 -0.75 -3.64
CA ILE A 172 -3.14 -2.12 -3.11
C ILE A 172 -4.62 -2.42 -2.96
N ASN A 173 -5.11 -3.44 -3.64
CA ASN A 173 -6.55 -3.73 -3.71
C ASN A 173 -7.14 -4.20 -2.38
N ARG A 174 -6.35 -4.97 -1.63
CA ARG A 174 -6.78 -5.52 -0.34
C ARG A 174 -5.58 -5.73 0.55
N MET A 175 -5.71 -5.33 1.81
CA MET A 175 -4.74 -5.64 2.86
C MET A 175 -5.43 -6.39 3.98
N GLU A 176 -4.73 -7.39 4.50
CA GLU A 176 -5.14 -8.11 5.70
C GLU A 176 -4.85 -7.28 6.96
N HIS A 177 -5.46 -7.64 8.08
CA HIS A 177 -5.09 -7.04 9.35
C HIS A 177 -3.63 -7.35 9.68
N GLY A 178 -2.90 -6.35 10.16
CA GLY A 178 -1.49 -6.50 10.51
C GLY A 178 -0.73 -5.20 10.56
N GLU A 179 0.59 -5.33 10.74
CA GLU A 179 1.54 -4.23 10.74
C GLU A 179 2.35 -4.26 9.45
N TYR A 180 2.54 -3.10 8.85
CA TYR A 180 3.15 -2.97 7.54
C TYR A 180 4.16 -1.84 7.47
N GLY A 181 5.08 -1.95 6.53
CA GLY A 181 6.08 -0.92 6.24
C GLY A 181 6.31 -0.73 4.75
N ILE A 182 6.61 0.50 4.34
CA ILE A 182 7.05 0.86 3.01
C ILE A 182 8.52 1.25 3.07
N LEU A 183 9.35 0.54 2.30
CA LEU A 183 10.77 0.76 2.17
C LEU A 183 11.07 1.33 0.79
N VAL A 184 11.95 2.33 0.75
CA VAL A 184 12.51 2.85 -0.50
C VAL A 184 14.00 2.56 -0.50
N SER A 185 14.41 1.65 -1.37
CA SER A 185 15.81 1.32 -1.63
C SER A 185 16.45 2.46 -2.40
N ASN A 186 17.47 3.08 -1.80
CA ASN A 186 18.30 4.06 -2.48
C ASN A 186 19.58 3.38 -2.98
N PRO A 187 19.71 3.08 -4.29
CA PRO A 187 20.91 2.44 -4.83
C PRO A 187 22.16 3.35 -4.72
N ASN A 188 21.97 4.66 -4.56
CA ASN A 188 23.03 5.64 -4.40
C ASN A 188 23.39 5.91 -2.92
N ALA A 189 22.77 5.20 -1.96
CA ALA A 189 23.11 5.33 -0.55
C ALA A 189 24.49 4.72 -0.30
N LEU A 190 25.52 5.57 -0.36
CA LEU A 190 26.86 5.25 0.11
C LEU A 190 26.80 4.90 1.60
N ASN A 191 26.71 3.61 1.92
CA ASN A 191 26.98 3.02 3.24
C ASN A 191 26.29 3.64 4.47
N ASN A 192 25.09 4.21 4.34
CA ASN A 192 24.35 4.73 5.48
C ASN A 192 23.51 3.62 6.15
N SER A 193 23.92 3.24 7.36
CA SER A 193 23.32 2.21 8.21
C SER A 193 21.91 2.53 8.75
N ASN A 194 21.33 3.67 8.38
CA ASN A 194 20.03 4.14 8.87
C ASN A 194 18.99 4.09 7.75
N THR A 195 18.51 2.90 7.42
CA THR A 195 17.35 2.73 6.55
C THR A 195 16.11 3.34 7.21
N ILE A 196 15.35 4.13 6.45
CA ILE A 196 14.06 4.69 6.87
C ILE A 196 12.95 3.81 6.33
N ILE A 197 11.94 3.58 7.16
CA ILE A 197 10.73 2.86 6.80
C ILE A 197 9.50 3.68 7.21
N ALA A 198 8.51 3.71 6.34
CA ALA A 198 7.21 4.33 6.63
C ALA A 198 6.24 3.24 7.11
N CYS A 199 5.83 3.29 8.37
CA CYS A 199 5.03 2.27 9.02
C CYS A 199 3.54 2.64 9.12
N PHE A 200 2.70 1.61 9.09
CA PHE A 200 1.26 1.73 9.31
C PHE A 200 0.65 0.42 9.79
N SER A 201 -0.54 0.50 10.36
CA SER A 201 -1.34 -0.62 10.83
C SER A 201 -2.59 -0.74 9.98
N VAL A 202 -2.99 -1.96 9.62
CA VAL A 202 -4.27 -2.24 8.96
C VAL A 202 -5.20 -2.90 9.96
N GLN A 203 -6.37 -2.31 10.18
CA GLN A 203 -7.33 -2.73 11.21
C GLN A 203 -8.77 -2.77 10.74
#